data_AF-A0A329VEG8-F1
#
_entry.id   AF-A0A329VEG8-F1
#
_cell.length_a   1.000
_cell.length_b   1.000
_cell.length_c   1.000
_cell.angle_alpha   90.00
_cell.angle_beta   90.00
_cell.angle_gamma   90.00
#
_symmetry.space_group_name_H-M   'P 1'
#
loop_
_entity.id
_entity.type
_entity.pdbx_description
1 polymer ?
#
loop_
_entity_poly.entity_id
_entity_poly.type
_entity_poly.pdbx_seq_one_letter_code
_entity_poly.pdbx_strand_id
1 'polypeptide(L)'
;MKRIPGAKSCGFIDSSVQVLNEVAHVCVRKLKMSWEEIAEFLDIVRSFCKIVPLTVEVHDRARLIAERYRLSFYDSCIVAAAVIAGCRALYSEDMNHGQMLEDSLVIKNPFSYI
;
A
#
# COMPACT_ATOMS: atom_id res chain seq x y z
N MET A 1 10.02 -26.38 23.35
CA MET A 1 10.38 -25.11 22.69
C MET A 1 9.08 -24.37 22.35
N LYS A 2 8.79 -23.26 23.04
CA LYS A 2 7.47 -22.57 23.01
C LYS A 2 7.34 -21.76 21.71
N ARG A 3 6.25 -21.96 20.95
CA ARG A 3 5.83 -21.11 19.82
C ARG A 3 5.44 -19.73 20.35
N ILE A 4 6.02 -18.66 19.80
CA ILE A 4 5.60 -17.28 20.02
C ILE A 4 4.47 -17.01 19.02
N PRO A 5 3.23 -16.72 19.44
CA PRO A 5 2.15 -16.37 18.53
C PRO A 5 2.29 -14.89 18.15
N GLY A 6 2.50 -14.57 16.86
CA GLY A 6 2.44 -13.17 16.40
C GLY A 6 3.30 -12.78 15.20
N ALA A 7 4.20 -13.62 14.70
CA ALA A 7 4.93 -13.34 13.46
C ALA A 7 4.13 -13.85 12.25
N LYS A 8 3.25 -13.01 11.67
CA LYS A 8 2.71 -13.29 10.33
C LYS A 8 3.89 -13.31 9.34
N SER A 9 3.93 -14.37 8.54
CA SER A 9 5.02 -14.80 7.67
C SER A 9 5.48 -13.71 6.69
N CYS A 10 6.79 -13.46 6.68
CA CYS A 10 7.52 -12.70 5.65
C CYS A 10 7.69 -13.55 4.39
N GLY A 11 6.69 -13.57 3.50
CA GLY A 11 6.75 -14.36 2.26
C GLY A 11 5.94 -13.84 1.08
N PHE A 12 5.09 -12.83 1.26
CA PHE A 12 4.33 -12.21 0.18
C PHE A 12 4.39 -10.68 0.31
N ILE A 13 4.51 -9.99 -0.83
CA ILE A 13 4.35 -8.54 -0.92
C ILE A 13 2.84 -8.28 -0.88
N ASP A 14 2.37 -7.50 0.09
CA ASP A 14 0.97 -7.10 0.17
C ASP A 14 0.80 -5.77 -0.57
N SER A 15 -0.21 -5.68 -1.44
CA SER A 15 -0.62 -4.45 -2.12
C SER A 15 -2.11 -4.23 -1.90
N SER A 16 -2.59 -2.99 -1.92
CA SER A 16 -4.02 -2.70 -1.73
C SER A 16 -4.72 -2.44 -3.06
N VAL A 17 -6.04 -2.61 -3.09
CA VAL A 17 -6.87 -2.19 -4.24
C VAL A 17 -6.68 -0.70 -4.55
N GLN A 18 -6.37 0.12 -3.55
CA GLN A 18 -6.08 1.54 -3.76
C GLN A 18 -4.84 1.74 -4.66
N VAL A 19 -3.78 0.96 -4.47
CA VAL A 19 -2.60 0.99 -5.35
C VAL A 19 -2.99 0.57 -6.77
N LEU A 20 -3.84 -0.46 -6.92
CA LEU A 20 -4.32 -0.87 -8.26
C LEU A 20 -5.12 0.23 -8.95
N ASN A 21 -5.96 0.97 -8.20
CA ASN A 21 -6.71 2.12 -8.72
C ASN A 21 -5.78 3.23 -9.22
N GLU A 22 -4.73 3.53 -8.44
CA GLU A 22 -3.73 4.55 -8.81
C GLU A 22 -2.93 4.14 -10.04
N VAL A 23 -2.51 2.88 -10.11
CA VAL A 23 -1.84 2.32 -11.29
C VAL A 23 -2.72 2.43 -12.53
N ALA A 24 -3.97 1.99 -12.46
CA ALA A 24 -4.90 2.10 -13.58
C ALA A 24 -5.09 3.57 -14.03
N HIS A 25 -5.24 4.49 -13.07
CA HIS A 25 -5.37 5.91 -13.35
C HIS A 25 -4.13 6.47 -14.08
N VAL A 26 -2.93 6.10 -13.64
CA VAL A 26 -1.66 6.49 -14.27
C VAL A 26 -1.54 5.90 -15.68
N CYS A 27 -1.83 4.62 -15.87
CA CYS A 27 -1.77 3.96 -17.17
C CYS A 27 -2.67 4.65 -18.21
N VAL A 28 -3.91 4.98 -17.83
CA VAL A 28 -4.84 5.70 -18.72
C VAL A 28 -4.37 7.13 -18.99
N ARG A 29 -4.03 7.88 -17.94
CA ARG A 29 -3.85 9.33 -18.05
C ARG A 29 -2.48 9.72 -18.59
N LYS A 30 -1.43 9.04 -18.12
CA LYS A 30 -0.03 9.37 -18.43
C LYS A 30 0.54 8.47 -19.53
N LEU A 31 0.29 7.16 -19.46
CA LEU A 31 0.86 6.20 -20.43
C LEU A 31 -0.01 5.99 -21.67
N LYS A 32 -1.27 6.46 -21.65
CA LYS A 32 -2.22 6.35 -22.76
C LYS A 32 -2.46 4.91 -23.24
N MET A 33 -2.33 3.95 -22.33
CA MET A 33 -2.59 2.53 -22.60
C MET A 33 -4.08 2.28 -22.87
N SER A 34 -4.37 1.27 -23.69
CA SER A 34 -5.69 0.70 -23.85
C SER A 34 -6.14 -0.06 -22.60
N TRP A 35 -7.45 -0.28 -22.46
CA TRP A 35 -7.99 -1.05 -21.32
C TRP A 35 -7.56 -2.52 -21.33
N GLU A 36 -7.27 -3.07 -22.50
CA GLU A 36 -6.74 -4.44 -22.66
C GLU A 36 -5.33 -4.54 -22.08
N GLU A 37 -4.43 -3.63 -22.49
CA GLU A 37 -3.06 -3.57 -21.93
C GLU A 37 -3.05 -3.31 -20.43
N ILE A 38 -3.98 -2.49 -19.93
CA ILE A 38 -4.12 -2.23 -18.48
C ILE A 38 -4.54 -3.50 -17.74
N ALA A 39 -5.50 -4.26 -18.28
CA ALA A 39 -5.95 -5.51 -17.66
C ALA A 39 -4.81 -6.51 -17.55
N GLU A 40 -4.07 -6.73 -18.64
CA GLU A 40 -2.90 -7.61 -18.66
C GLU A 40 -1.82 -7.16 -17.66
N PHE A 41 -1.51 -5.87 -17.63
CA PHE A 41 -0.55 -5.32 -16.68
C PHE A 41 -0.98 -5.52 -15.22
N LEU A 42 -2.25 -5.25 -14.90
CA LEU A 42 -2.79 -5.46 -13.55
C LEU A 42 -2.85 -6.94 -13.17
N ASP A 43 -3.09 -7.86 -14.11
CA ASP A 43 -3.00 -9.31 -13.85
C ASP A 43 -1.58 -9.72 -13.45
N ILE A 44 -0.56 -9.20 -14.15
CA ILE A 44 0.84 -9.43 -13.81
C ILE A 44 1.13 -8.91 -12.40
N VAL A 45 0.77 -7.67 -12.08
CA VAL A 45 0.97 -7.08 -10.73
C VAL A 45 0.30 -7.93 -9.65
N ARG A 46 -0.94 -8.39 -9.90
CA ARG A 46 -1.70 -9.24 -8.96
C ARG A 46 -1.08 -10.63 -8.77
N SER A 47 -0.31 -11.13 -9.73
CA SER A 47 0.36 -12.42 -9.62
C SER A 47 1.52 -12.43 -8.61
N PHE A 48 2.13 -11.26 -8.35
CA PHE A 48 3.25 -11.10 -7.40
C PHE A 48 2.82 -10.67 -6.00
N CYS A 49 1.61 -10.14 -5.87
CA CYS A 49 1.15 -9.49 -4.65
C CYS A 49 -0.14 -10.11 -4.12
N LYS A 50 -0.23 -10.26 -2.80
CA LYS A 50 -1.54 -10.49 -2.18
C LYS A 50 -2.29 -9.17 -2.14
N ILE A 51 -3.48 -9.12 -2.73
CA ILE A 51 -4.29 -7.91 -2.79
C ILE A 51 -5.18 -7.77 -1.55
N VAL A 52 -5.02 -6.67 -0.83
CA VAL A 52 -5.84 -6.26 0.31
C VAL A 52 -7.02 -5.40 -0.20
N PRO A 53 -8.27 -5.71 0.16
CA PRO A 53 -9.44 -4.98 -0.31
C PRO A 53 -9.50 -3.55 0.24
N LEU A 54 -10.11 -2.64 -0.52
CA LEU A 54 -10.52 -1.33 0.00
C LEU A 54 -11.90 -1.49 0.65
N THR A 55 -11.96 -1.38 1.97
CA THR A 55 -13.18 -1.55 2.77
C THR A 55 -13.59 -0.24 3.45
N VAL A 56 -14.80 -0.20 4.01
CA VAL A 56 -15.25 0.93 4.84
C VAL A 56 -14.33 1.13 6.05
N GLU A 57 -13.84 0.04 6.66
CA GLU A 57 -12.86 0.10 7.74
C GLU A 57 -11.57 0.81 7.31
N VAL A 58 -11.04 0.48 6.12
CA VAL A 58 -9.88 1.18 5.54
C VAL A 58 -10.19 2.67 5.35
N HIS A 59 -11.37 3.00 4.82
CA HIS A 59 -11.80 4.39 4.61
C HIS A 59 -11.85 5.19 5.92
N ASP A 60 -12.52 4.67 6.93
CA ASP A 60 -12.67 5.35 8.23
C ASP A 60 -11.31 5.56 8.89
N ARG A 61 -10.44 4.55 8.78
CA ARG A 61 -9.07 4.64 9.29
C ARG A 61 -8.24 5.65 8.51
N ALA A 62 -8.37 5.68 7.19
CA ALA A 62 -7.68 6.63 6.31
C ALA A 62 -8.05 8.07 6.64
N ARG A 63 -9.33 8.34 6.95
CA ARG A 63 -9.78 9.67 7.37
C ARG A 63 -9.03 10.16 8.62
N LEU A 64 -8.88 9.29 9.63
CA LEU A 64 -8.15 9.60 10.86
C LEU A 64 -6.64 9.82 10.59
N ILE A 65 -6.05 8.99 9.73
CA ILE A 65 -4.63 9.10 9.35
C ILE A 65 -4.37 10.39 8.58
N ALA A 66 -5.23 10.75 7.62
CA ALA A 66 -5.12 11.98 6.84
C ALA A 66 -5.16 13.21 7.74
N GLU A 67 -6.09 13.23 8.70
CA GLU A 67 -6.20 14.32 9.68
C GLU A 67 -4.96 14.41 10.57
N ARG A 68 -4.52 13.27 11.14
CA ARG A 68 -3.42 13.21 12.11
C ARG A 68 -2.06 13.52 11.50
N TYR A 69 -1.77 12.96 10.33
CA TYR A 69 -0.45 13.04 9.70
C TYR A 69 -0.38 14.02 8.52
N ARG A 70 -1.49 14.70 8.20
CA ARG A 70 -1.59 15.65 7.09
C ARG A 70 -1.20 15.05 5.73
N LEU A 71 -1.40 13.73 5.58
CA LEU A 71 -1.21 13.03 4.32
C LEU A 71 -2.38 13.30 3.37
N SER A 72 -2.16 13.11 2.07
CA SER A 72 -3.28 13.08 1.12
C SER A 72 -4.25 11.95 1.50
N PHE A 73 -5.52 12.08 1.13
CA PHE A 73 -6.51 11.07 1.48
C PHE A 73 -6.19 9.70 0.83
N TYR A 74 -5.72 9.71 -0.41
CA TYR A 74 -5.36 8.50 -1.15
C TYR A 74 -4.13 7.80 -0.55
N ASP A 75 -3.10 8.56 -0.20
CA ASP A 75 -1.94 8.06 0.56
C ASP A 75 -2.37 7.47 1.89
N SER A 76 -3.32 8.12 2.57
CA SER A 76 -3.85 7.65 3.85
C SER A 76 -4.62 6.33 3.72
N CYS A 77 -5.28 6.08 2.59
CA CYS A 77 -5.90 4.77 2.29
C CYS A 77 -4.86 3.66 2.15
N ILE A 78 -3.72 3.94 1.52
CA ILE A 78 -2.61 2.98 1.41
C ILE A 78 -2.04 2.65 2.80
N VAL A 79 -1.78 3.69 3.60
CA VAL A 79 -1.29 3.52 4.98
C VAL A 79 -2.30 2.74 5.82
N ALA A 80 -3.58 3.10 5.78
CA ALA A 80 -4.64 2.41 6.52
C ALA A 80 -4.72 0.92 6.15
N ALA A 81 -4.68 0.59 4.86
CA ALA A 81 -4.68 -0.80 4.40
C ALA A 81 -3.44 -1.56 4.90
N ALA A 82 -2.26 -0.95 4.87
CA ALA A 82 -1.03 -1.55 5.37
C ALA A 82 -1.08 -1.80 6.89
N VAL A 83 -1.61 -0.84 7.66
CA VAL A 83 -1.80 -0.98 9.12
C VAL A 83 -2.77 -2.11 9.44
N ILE A 84 -3.93 -2.16 8.75
CA ILE A 84 -4.94 -3.21 8.94
C ILE A 84 -4.41 -4.59 8.54
N ALA A 85 -3.61 -4.67 7.47
CA ALA A 85 -2.94 -5.91 7.06
C ALA A 85 -1.87 -6.38 8.08
N GLY A 86 -1.42 -5.50 8.97
CA GLY A 86 -0.37 -5.77 9.95
C GLY A 86 1.05 -5.66 9.36
N CYS A 87 1.21 -4.87 8.30
CA CYS A 87 2.51 -4.58 7.72
C CYS A 87 3.36 -3.74 8.69
N ARG A 88 4.67 -4.00 8.72
CA ARG A 88 5.64 -3.22 9.50
C ARG A 88 6.44 -2.23 8.66
N ALA A 89 6.44 -2.43 7.35
CA ALA A 89 7.09 -1.55 6.39
C ALA A 89 6.11 -1.25 5.26
N LEU A 90 6.05 0.01 4.84
CA LEU A 90 5.37 0.44 3.63
C LEU A 90 6.43 1.05 2.70
N TYR A 91 6.52 0.52 1.48
CA TYR A 91 7.45 1.04 0.48
C TYR A 91 6.78 2.16 -0.31
N SER A 92 7.38 3.35 -0.30
CA SER A 92 6.87 4.50 -1.04
C SER A 92 8.01 5.47 -1.37
N GLU A 93 8.02 5.98 -2.60
CA GLU A 93 8.95 7.00 -3.06
C GLU A 93 8.54 8.40 -2.59
N ASP A 94 7.23 8.68 -2.63
CA ASP A 94 6.66 10.01 -2.37
C ASP A 94 6.52 10.34 -0.87
N MET A 95 6.50 9.32 -0.01
CA MET A 95 6.38 9.50 1.44
C MET A 95 7.76 9.65 2.11
N ASN A 96 7.77 10.32 3.26
CA ASN A 96 9.01 10.59 4.01
C ASN A 96 9.68 9.29 4.51
N HIS A 97 10.85 8.98 3.97
CA HIS A 97 11.63 7.83 4.40
C HIS A 97 11.94 7.88 5.91
N GLY A 98 11.76 6.75 6.60
CA GLY A 98 12.01 6.62 8.04
C GLY A 98 10.86 7.13 8.92
N GLN A 99 9.82 7.74 8.34
CA GLN A 99 8.63 8.15 9.10
C GLN A 99 7.93 6.91 9.69
N MET A 100 7.60 6.99 10.98
CA MET A 100 6.78 6.00 11.67
C MET A 100 5.33 6.48 11.71
N LEU A 101 4.41 5.63 11.26
CA LEU A 101 2.97 5.85 11.26
C LEU A 101 2.30 4.77 12.11
N GLU A 102 1.28 5.18 12.88
CA GLU A 102 0.46 4.28 13.70
C GLU A 102 1.29 3.30 14.54
N ASP A 103 2.35 3.84 15.14
CA ASP A 103 3.27 3.22 16.12
C ASP A 103 4.02 1.95 15.64
N SER A 104 3.81 1.50 14.41
CA SER A 104 4.27 0.19 13.95
C SER A 104 4.64 0.11 12.47
N LEU A 105 4.17 1.05 11.64
CA LEU A 105 4.45 1.06 10.21
C LEU A 105 5.56 2.06 9.90
N VAL A 106 6.67 1.58 9.32
CA VAL A 106 7.79 2.43 8.91
C VAL A 106 7.78 2.63 7.40
N ILE A 107 7.88 3.89 6.95
CA ILE A 107 8.02 4.21 5.53
C ILE A 107 9.44 3.92 5.06
N LYS A 108 9.56 3.15 3.97
CA LYS A 108 10.82 2.84 3.31
C LYS A 108 10.81 3.34 1.87
N ASN A 109 11.70 4.27 1.53
CA ASN A 109 11.90 4.63 0.13
C ASN A 109 12.83 3.57 -0.49
N PRO A 110 12.41 2.85 -1.54
CA PRO A 110 13.22 1.80 -2.14
C PRO A 110 14.49 2.34 -2.85
N PHE A 111 14.54 3.65 -3.12
CA PHE A 111 15.64 4.32 -3.81
C PHE A 111 16.58 5.10 -2.87
N SER A 112 16.37 5.05 -1.54
CA SER A 112 17.18 5.85 -0.59
C SER A 112 18.64 5.41 -0.44
N TYR A 113 19.04 4.34 -1.12
CA TYR A 113 20.39 3.75 -1.05
C TYR A 113 21.07 3.66 -2.43
N ILE A 114 20.49 4.32 -3.44
CA ILE A 114 20.97 4.35 -4.83
C ILE A 114 21.43 5.79 -5.12
#